data_AF-A0A8K9XAP4-F1
#
_entry.id   AF-A0A8K9XAP4-F1
#
_cell.length_a   1.000
_cell.length_b   1.000
_cell.length_c   1.000
_cell.angle_alpha   90.00
_cell.angle_beta   90.00
_cell.angle_gamma   90.00
#
_symmetry.space_group_name_H-M   'P 1'
#
loop_
_entity.id
_entity.type
_entity.pdbx_description
1 polymer ?
#
loop_
_entity_poly.entity_id
_entity_poly.type
_entity_poly.pdbx_seq_one_letter_code
_entity_poly.pdbx_strand_id
1 'polypeptide(L)'
;MGNEISYPLKPFLVESSREAFWERALGLIDRMSGPMLRINADPHYFTEVFQDLKNEGGSREKEKENGKEKKEKEKEKDGKRISELDR
;
A
#
# COMPACT_ATOMS: atom_id res chain seq x y z
N MET A 1 9.67 -16.91 0.72
CA MET A 1 8.41 -16.27 0.29
C MET A 1 7.48 -17.27 -0.40
N GLY A 2 7.94 -18.08 -1.36
CA GLY A 2 7.19 -19.25 -1.84
C GLY A 2 7.58 -20.52 -1.07
N ASN A 3 6.60 -21.34 -0.69
CA ASN A 3 6.85 -22.64 -0.05
C ASN A 3 7.03 -23.77 -1.08
N GLU A 4 6.61 -23.53 -2.33
CA GLU A 4 6.70 -24.50 -3.42
C GLU A 4 8.02 -24.39 -4.18
N ILE A 5 8.48 -25.51 -4.75
CA ILE A 5 9.72 -25.56 -5.53
C ILE A 5 9.61 -24.91 -6.91
N SER A 6 8.39 -24.74 -7.44
CA SER A 6 8.15 -24.10 -8.73
C SER A 6 6.76 -23.50 -8.82
N TYR A 7 6.63 -22.45 -9.64
CA TYR A 7 5.35 -21.80 -9.95
C TYR A 7 5.15 -21.77 -11.47
N PRO A 8 3.96 -22.11 -11.99
CA PRO A 8 3.70 -22.11 -13.42
C PRO A 8 3.76 -20.68 -13.98
N LEU A 9 4.26 -20.50 -15.20
CA LEU A 9 4.38 -19.17 -15.84
C LEU A 9 3.02 -18.59 -16.25
N LYS A 10 2.09 -19.44 -16.68
CA LYS A 10 0.82 -19.06 -17.32
C LYS A 10 0.00 -18.00 -16.55
N PRO A 11 -0.09 -18.03 -15.20
CA PRO A 11 -0.81 -17.00 -14.44
C PRO A 11 -0.15 -15.62 -14.46
N PHE A 12 1.15 -15.53 -14.74
CA PHE A 12 1.94 -14.29 -14.66
C PHE A 12 2.28 -13.68 -16.02
N LEU A 13 2.13 -14.45 -17.09
CA LEU A 13 2.40 -14.00 -18.45
C LEU A 13 1.15 -13.33 -19.04
N VAL A 14 1.04 -12.02 -18.79
CA VAL A 14 -0.02 -11.16 -19.35
C VAL A 14 0.41 -10.51 -20.69
N GLU A 15 1.71 -10.56 -20.98
CA GLU A 15 2.32 -9.97 -22.17
C GLU A 15 2.26 -10.92 -23.37
N SER A 16 2.18 -10.35 -24.57
CA SER A 16 2.17 -11.12 -25.81
C SER A 16 3.53 -11.74 -26.14
N SER A 17 4.63 -11.14 -25.66
CA SER A 17 6.00 -11.63 -25.84
C SER A 17 6.50 -12.31 -24.58
N ARG A 18 6.91 -13.57 -24.73
CA ARG A 18 7.51 -14.35 -23.63
C ARG A 18 8.94 -13.90 -23.33
N GLU A 19 9.66 -13.48 -24.35
CA GLU A 19 11.05 -13.01 -24.28
C GLU A 19 11.13 -11.72 -23.45
N ALA A 20 10.21 -10.78 -23.69
CA ALA A 20 10.13 -9.54 -22.90
C ALA A 20 9.92 -9.81 -21.40
N PHE A 21 9.10 -10.81 -21.05
CA PHE A 21 8.91 -11.22 -19.65
C PHE A 21 10.22 -11.69 -19.00
N TRP A 22 10.98 -12.55 -19.70
CA TRP A 22 12.23 -13.09 -19.16
C TRP A 22 13.33 -12.04 -19.07
N GLU A 23 13.45 -11.15 -20.04
CA GLU A 23 14.40 -10.01 -19.98
C GLU A 23 14.10 -9.11 -18.77
N ARG A 24 12.82 -8.78 -18.53
CA ARG A 24 12.42 -8.02 -17.34
C ARG A 24 12.72 -8.79 -16.05
N ALA A 25 12.47 -10.10 -16.01
CA ALA A 25 12.75 -10.93 -14.84
C ALA A 25 14.25 -10.95 -14.51
N LEU A 26 15.11 -11.16 -15.51
CA LEU A 26 16.56 -11.13 -15.34
C LEU A 26 17.06 -9.75 -14.91
N GLY A 27 16.57 -8.68 -15.54
CA GLY A 27 16.92 -7.31 -15.17
C GLY A 27 16.40 -6.90 -13.78
N LEU A 28 15.32 -7.51 -13.28
CA LEU A 28 14.85 -7.31 -11.92
C LEU A 28 15.74 -8.07 -10.91
N ILE A 29 16.11 -9.32 -11.22
CA ILE A 29 17.01 -10.12 -10.38
C ILE A 29 18.36 -9.42 -10.21
N ASP A 30 18.95 -8.93 -11.30
CA ASP A 30 20.24 -8.23 -11.27
C ASP A 30 20.20 -7.02 -10.31
N ARG A 31 19.16 -6.20 -10.40
CA ARG A 31 19.00 -4.99 -9.58
C ARG A 31 18.55 -5.26 -8.15
N MET A 32 17.70 -6.27 -7.93
CA MET A 32 17.00 -6.48 -6.65
C MET A 32 17.55 -7.64 -5.82
N SER A 33 18.45 -8.48 -6.35
CA SER A 33 19.00 -9.64 -5.63
C SER A 33 19.58 -9.27 -4.25
N GLY A 34 20.35 -8.17 -4.18
CA GLY A 34 20.89 -7.65 -2.92
C GLY A 34 19.80 -7.25 -1.90
N PRO A 35 18.90 -6.31 -2.23
CA PRO A 35 17.76 -5.95 -1.38
C PRO A 35 16.86 -7.13 -0.98
N MET A 36 16.61 -8.07 -1.91
CA MET A 36 15.82 -9.27 -1.65
C MET A 36 16.46 -10.21 -0.64
N LEU A 37 17.79 -10.33 -0.62
CA LEU A 37 18.47 -11.06 0.44
C LEU A 37 18.47 -10.25 1.75
N ARG A 38 18.74 -8.94 1.66
CA ARG A 38 18.82 -8.04 2.82
C ARG A 38 17.53 -8.02 3.63
N ILE A 39 16.35 -8.00 3.00
CA ILE A 39 15.07 -8.01 3.72
C ILE A 39 14.83 -9.28 4.54
N ASN A 40 15.48 -10.39 4.19
CA ASN A 40 15.44 -11.63 4.96
C ASN A 40 16.53 -11.68 6.04
N ALA A 41 17.65 -10.97 5.85
CA ALA A 41 18.82 -11.02 6.73
C ALA A 41 18.83 -9.92 7.81
N ASP A 42 18.21 -8.77 7.54
CA ASP A 42 18.22 -7.58 8.40
C ASP A 42 16.78 -7.21 8.85
N PRO A 43 16.41 -7.50 10.12
CA PRO A 43 15.10 -7.18 10.67
C PRO A 43 14.77 -5.68 10.69
N HIS A 44 15.78 -4.81 10.80
CA HIS A 44 15.56 -3.36 10.78
C HIS A 44 15.17 -2.91 9.38
N TYR A 45 15.88 -3.39 8.36
CA TYR A 45 15.54 -3.12 6.97
C TYR A 45 14.14 -3.60 6.60
N PHE A 46 13.71 -4.77 7.09
CA PHE A 46 12.31 -5.21 6.94
C PHE A 46 11.32 -4.23 7.58
N THR A 47 11.61 -3.75 8.78
CA THR A 47 10.73 -2.83 9.52
C THR A 47 10.62 -1.48 8.82
N GLU A 48 11.72 -0.96 8.30
CA GLU A 48 11.76 0.28 7.49
C GLU A 48 10.85 0.14 6.25
N VAL A 49 11.09 -0.88 5.44
CA VAL A 49 10.30 -1.13 4.22
C VAL A 49 8.81 -1.36 4.54
N PHE A 50 8.51 -2.02 5.65
CA PHE A 50 7.13 -2.22 6.11
C PHE A 50 6.46 -0.90 6.54
N GLN A 51 7.19 -0.03 7.25
CA GLN A 51 6.67 1.26 7.67
C GLN A 51 6.45 2.20 6.48
N ASP A 52 7.35 2.20 5.50
CA ASP A 52 7.19 2.94 4.25
C ASP A 52 5.91 2.50 3.53
N LEU A 53 5.68 1.18 3.41
CA LEU A 53 4.45 0.65 2.81
C LEU A 53 3.18 1.10 3.55
N LYS A 54 3.20 1.15 4.89
CA LYS A 54 2.05 1.67 5.66
C LYS A 54 1.80 3.15 5.38
N ASN A 55 2.84 3.93 5.19
CA ASN A 55 2.74 5.36 4.92
C ASN A 55 2.07 5.63 3.56
N GLU A 56 2.33 4.78 2.55
CA GLU A 56 1.65 4.84 1.25
C GLU A 56 0.12 4.63 1.35
N GLY A 57 -0.34 3.79 2.29
CA GLY A 57 -1.76 3.56 2.55
C GLY A 57 -2.41 4.57 3.50
N GLY A 58 -1.64 5.15 4.42
CA GLY A 58 -2.12 6.01 5.51
C GLY A 58 -2.76 7.34 5.05
N SER A 59 -2.45 7.82 3.85
CA SER A 59 -3.09 8.99 3.25
C SER A 59 -4.62 8.80 3.12
N ARG A 60 -5.07 7.58 2.76
CA ARG A 60 -6.50 7.26 2.64
C ARG A 60 -7.24 7.13 3.97
N GLU A 61 -6.53 6.80 5.04
CA GLU A 61 -7.12 6.67 6.39
C GLU A 61 -7.24 8.04 7.06
N LYS A 62 -6.19 8.87 6.96
CA LYS A 62 -6.20 10.25 7.46
C LYS A 62 -7.28 11.11 6.80
N GLU A 63 -7.56 10.91 5.51
CA GLU A 63 -8.66 11.58 4.80
C GLU A 63 -10.05 11.15 5.32
N LYS A 64 -10.23 9.87 5.65
CA LYS A 64 -11.50 9.36 6.22
C LYS A 64 -11.72 9.87 7.65
N GLU A 65 -10.67 9.99 8.43
CA GLU A 65 -10.72 10.51 9.80
C GLU A 65 -11.01 12.03 9.79
N ASN A 66 -10.31 12.81 8.96
CA ASN A 66 -10.59 14.24 8.76
C ASN A 66 -12.01 14.49 8.20
N GLY A 67 -12.51 13.61 7.33
CA GLY A 67 -13.87 13.68 6.79
C GLY A 67 -14.96 13.40 7.83
N LYS A 68 -14.69 12.52 8.81
CA LYS A 68 -15.59 12.25 9.95
C LYS A 68 -15.61 13.42 10.92
N GLU A 69 -14.45 13.96 11.29
CA GLU A 69 -14.37 15.14 12.18
C GLU A 69 -15.07 16.37 11.58
N LYS A 70 -14.94 16.60 10.26
CA LYS A 70 -15.67 17.69 9.58
C LYS A 70 -17.18 17.50 9.62
N LYS A 71 -17.68 16.28 9.37
CA LYS A 71 -19.12 15.97 9.44
C LYS A 71 -19.69 16.10 10.85
N GLU A 72 -18.94 15.73 11.88
CA GLU A 72 -19.37 15.90 13.27
C GLU A 72 -19.43 17.38 13.67
N LYS A 73 -18.44 18.18 13.27
CA LYS A 73 -18.43 19.64 13.49
C LYS A 73 -19.54 20.37 12.74
N GLU A 74 -19.91 19.92 11.54
CA GLU A 74 -21.06 20.48 10.80
C GLU A 74 -22.40 20.16 11.48
N LYS A 75 -22.61 18.90 11.90
CA LYS A 75 -23.82 18.51 12.63
C LYS A 75 -23.99 19.25 13.95
N GLU A 76 -22.90 19.52 14.67
CA GLU A 76 -22.96 20.28 15.93
C GLU A 76 -23.32 21.76 15.67
N LYS A 77 -22.80 22.37 14.60
CA LYS A 77 -23.13 23.74 14.21
C LYS A 77 -24.58 23.88 13.73
N ASP A 78 -25.08 22.91 12.98
CA ASP A 78 -26.47 22.92 12.51
C ASP A 78 -27.45 22.69 13.66
N GLY A 79 -27.14 21.80 14.60
CA GLY A 79 -27.94 21.60 15.81
C GLY A 79 -28.02 22.86 16.68
N LYS A 80 -26.90 23.59 16.86
CA LYS A 80 -26.88 24.87 17.60
C LYS A 80 -27.71 25.95 16.90
N ARG A 81 -27.60 26.08 15.57
CA ARG A 81 -28.40 27.05 14.79
C ARG A 81 -29.90 26.80 14.87
N ILE A 82 -30.34 25.54 14.82
CA ILE A 82 -31.76 25.18 14.96
C ILE A 82 -32.27 25.56 16.36
N SER A 83 -31.48 25.31 17.40
CA SER A 83 -31.86 25.65 18.78
C SER A 83 -31.94 27.16 19.08
N GLU A 84 -31.27 27.99 18.29
CA GLU A 84 -31.31 29.46 18.40
C GLU A 84 -32.50 30.09 17.68
N LEU A 85 -33.10 29.39 16.69
CA LEU A 85 -34.28 29.85 15.94
C LEU A 85 -35.61 29.55 16.66
N ASP A 86 -35.62 28.59 17.58
CA ASP A 86 -36.79 28.13 18.35
C ASP A 86 -36.97 28.89 19.71
N ARG A 87 -36.23 29.96 19.95
CA ARG A 87 -36.39 30.87 21.12
C ARG A 87 -36.90 32.24 20.70
#